data_AF-A0A2T0FLL7-F1
#
_entry.id   AF-A0A2T0FLL7-F1
#
_cell.length_a   1.000
_cell.length_b   1.000
_cell.length_c   1.000
_cell.angle_alpha   90.00
_cell.angle_beta   90.00
_cell.angle_gamma   90.00
#
_symmetry.space_group_name_H-M   'P 1'
#
loop_
_entity.id
_entity.type
_entity.pdbx_description
1 polymer ?
#
loop_
_entity_poly.entity_id
_entity_poly.type
_entity_poly.pdbx_seq_one_letter_code
_entity_poly.pdbx_strand_id
1 'polypeptide(L)'
;MQRLQEQLDLQWDYLEARDVRIHEVRKAIGEILSDMAIDKEQAAADIEHKLHEASIEAQRQNKVAERRTVLNKELDSLMQTNEASKLTEIKKSLADIDRQIVELKQKRAQARQELAELESVFGARKARITSQLDALPPHNANVVKDEQLLLTKLEETKSELEATNEGSRMWESVIKYLDALDTKMQGPPVQIVSALEEAVAWLTEKGTFAASKHWGPLIVAIGHELEIVKEALDAIKQVNL
;
A
#
# COMPACT_ATOMS: atom_id res chain seq x y z
N MET A 1 69.16 -9.56 34.97
CA MET A 1 69.93 -8.30 35.07
C MET A 1 71.03 -8.43 36.12
N GLN A 2 70.70 -8.64 37.40
CA GLN A 2 71.68 -8.68 38.50
C GLN A 2 72.90 -9.62 38.30
N ARG A 3 72.68 -10.88 37.89
CA ARG A 3 73.77 -11.84 37.59
C ARG A 3 74.64 -11.47 36.39
N LEU A 4 74.09 -10.78 35.39
CA LEU A 4 74.84 -10.32 34.21
C LEU A 4 75.71 -9.11 34.57
N GLN A 5 75.21 -8.24 35.45
CA GLN A 5 75.96 -7.13 36.03
C GLN A 5 77.18 -7.64 36.81
N GLU A 6 76.99 -8.62 37.70
CA GLU A 6 78.06 -9.22 38.51
C GLU A 6 79.14 -9.90 37.65
N GLN A 7 78.77 -10.58 36.56
CA GLN A 7 79.73 -11.20 35.66
C GLN A 7 80.50 -10.18 34.81
N LEU A 8 79.87 -9.08 34.42
CA LEU A 8 80.53 -7.98 33.72
C LEU A 8 81.54 -7.29 34.64
N ASP A 9 81.15 -6.98 35.88
CA ASP A 9 82.03 -6.31 36.85
C ASP A 9 83.31 -7.12 37.13
N LEU A 10 83.20 -8.44 37.30
CA LEU A 10 84.35 -9.34 37.46
C LEU A 10 85.30 -9.35 36.25
N GLN A 11 84.78 -9.23 35.03
CA GLN A 11 85.62 -9.18 33.83
C GLN A 11 86.25 -7.80 33.63
N TRP A 12 85.61 -6.74 34.11
CA TRP A 12 86.14 -5.38 34.08
C TRP A 12 87.30 -5.18 35.05
N ASP A 13 87.17 -5.67 36.28
CA ASP A 13 88.23 -5.61 37.30
C ASP A 13 89.52 -6.33 36.83
N TYR A 14 89.37 -7.40 36.05
CA TYR A 14 90.50 -8.13 35.46
C TYR A 14 91.20 -7.36 34.32
N LEU A 15 90.46 -6.54 33.58
CA LEU A 15 90.99 -5.74 32.49
C LEU A 15 91.66 -4.45 33.02
N GLU A 16 91.04 -3.76 33.98
CA GLU A 16 91.49 -2.48 34.56
C GLU A 16 92.93 -2.53 35.13
N ALA A 17 93.39 -3.72 35.54
CA ALA A 17 94.76 -3.98 35.99
C ALA A 17 95.84 -3.89 34.87
N ARG A 18 95.46 -3.72 33.59
CA ARG A 18 96.39 -3.83 32.45
C ARG A 18 96.49 -2.65 31.48
N ASP A 19 95.57 -1.68 31.42
CA ASP A 19 95.71 -0.52 30.51
C ASP A 19 94.71 0.64 30.77
N VAL A 20 95.09 1.88 30.40
CA VAL A 20 94.33 3.12 30.68
C VAL A 20 93.08 3.30 29.77
N ARG A 21 92.96 2.55 28.67
CA ARG A 21 91.83 2.65 27.71
C ARG A 21 90.57 1.88 28.10
N ILE A 22 90.62 1.07 29.15
CA ILE A 22 89.48 0.24 29.60
C ILE A 22 88.35 1.09 30.19
N HIS A 23 88.68 2.23 30.78
CA HIS A 23 87.68 3.14 31.33
C HIS A 23 86.75 3.73 30.24
N GLU A 24 87.30 4.06 29.07
CA GLU A 24 86.52 4.59 27.93
C GLU A 24 85.60 3.51 27.33
N VAL A 25 86.09 2.28 27.20
CA VAL A 25 85.30 1.14 26.71
C VAL A 25 84.18 0.78 27.70
N ARG A 26 84.48 0.80 29.01
CA ARG A 26 83.50 0.56 30.08
C ARG A 26 82.41 1.63 30.08
N LYS A 27 82.78 2.90 29.88
CA LYS A 27 81.83 4.00 29.75
C LYS A 27 80.92 3.83 28.54
N ALA A 28 81.49 3.51 27.36
CA ALA A 28 80.71 3.29 26.14
C ALA A 28 79.74 2.09 26.27
N ILE A 29 80.17 0.99 26.89
CA ILE A 29 79.30 -0.17 27.14
C ILE A 29 78.21 0.17 28.17
N GLY A 30 78.53 0.96 29.20
CA GLY A 30 77.55 1.46 30.16
C GLY A 30 76.49 2.34 29.52
N GLU A 31 76.89 3.24 28.61
CA GLU A 31 75.97 4.09 27.83
C GLU A 31 75.06 3.23 26.94
N ILE A 32 75.62 2.28 26.18
CA ILE A 32 74.83 1.35 25.34
C ILE A 32 73.83 0.54 26.18
N LEU A 33 74.25 0.01 27.34
CA LEU A 33 73.36 -0.76 28.22
C LEU A 33 72.26 0.11 28.83
N SER A 34 72.55 1.38 29.13
CA SER A 34 71.58 2.35 29.61
C SER A 34 70.56 2.68 28.52
N ASP A 35 71.01 2.97 27.30
CA ASP A 35 70.13 3.24 26.15
C ASP A 35 69.25 2.03 25.83
N MET A 36 69.82 0.81 25.84
CA MET A 36 69.06 -0.43 25.66
C MET A 36 68.04 -0.68 26.78
N ALA A 37 68.30 -0.22 28.01
CA ALA A 37 67.34 -0.34 29.10
C ALA A 37 66.17 0.64 28.90
N ILE A 38 66.47 1.88 28.51
CA ILE A 38 65.47 2.92 28.18
C ILE A 38 64.61 2.45 27.00
N ASP A 39 65.22 1.98 25.92
CA ASP A 39 64.50 1.50 24.72
C ASP A 39 63.58 0.31 25.05
N LYS A 40 64.02 -0.60 25.93
CA LYS A 40 63.18 -1.72 26.38
C LYS A 40 61.99 -1.28 27.22
N GLU A 41 62.20 -0.30 28.10
CA GLU A 41 61.13 0.24 28.95
C GLU A 41 60.12 1.03 28.11
N GLN A 42 60.60 1.82 27.15
CA GLN A 42 59.77 2.54 26.18
C GLN A 42 58.96 1.56 25.31
N ALA A 43 59.59 0.50 24.79
CA ALA A 43 58.90 -0.51 23.98
C ALA A 43 57.87 -1.31 24.79
N ALA A 44 58.13 -1.59 26.06
CA ALA A 44 57.17 -2.24 26.95
C ALA A 44 55.95 -1.34 27.20
N ALA A 45 56.15 -0.05 27.46
CA ALA A 45 55.08 0.92 27.64
C ALA A 45 54.22 1.09 26.37
N ASP A 46 54.85 1.14 25.19
CA ASP A 46 54.13 1.23 23.91
C ASP A 46 53.28 -0.03 23.63
N ILE A 47 53.77 -1.22 24.00
CA ILE A 47 53.02 -2.47 23.85
C ILE A 47 51.83 -2.50 24.83
N GLU A 48 52.02 -2.09 26.08
CA GLU A 48 50.93 -1.99 27.07
C GLU A 48 49.86 -1.00 26.62
N HIS A 49 50.26 0.16 26.09
CA HIS A 49 49.31 1.15 25.56
C HIS A 49 48.49 0.58 24.40
N LYS A 50 49.13 -0.05 23.42
CA LYS A 50 48.44 -0.69 22.27
C LYS A 50 47.50 -1.81 22.70
N LEU A 51 47.89 -2.62 23.69
CA LEU A 51 47.02 -3.65 24.26
C LEU A 51 45.80 -3.04 24.95
N HIS A 52 45.97 -1.95 25.68
CA HIS A 52 44.87 -1.25 26.34
C HIS A 52 43.89 -0.66 25.31
N GLU A 53 44.39 0.00 24.27
CA GLU A 53 43.58 0.54 23.17
C GLU A 53 42.81 -0.57 22.43
N ALA A 54 43.47 -1.67 22.10
CA ALA A 54 42.84 -2.82 21.46
C ALA A 54 41.73 -3.43 22.34
N SER A 55 41.94 -3.49 23.66
CA SER A 55 40.93 -3.96 24.60
C SER A 55 39.72 -3.03 24.67
N ILE A 56 39.93 -1.71 24.67
CA ILE A 56 38.84 -0.71 24.66
C ILE A 56 38.02 -0.85 23.36
N GLU A 57 38.70 -0.99 22.22
CA GLU A 57 38.02 -1.10 20.93
C GLU A 57 37.23 -2.42 20.82
N ALA A 58 37.77 -3.54 21.31
CA ALA A 58 37.04 -4.80 21.38
C ALA A 58 35.77 -4.68 22.26
N GLN A 59 35.84 -3.98 23.39
CA GLN A 59 34.66 -3.72 24.23
C GLN A 59 33.63 -2.83 23.52
N ARG A 60 34.06 -1.82 22.75
CA ARG A 60 33.16 -0.99 21.95
C ARG A 60 32.45 -1.80 20.89
N GLN A 61 33.17 -2.66 20.16
CA GLN A 61 32.58 -3.53 19.14
C GLN A 61 31.57 -4.50 19.72
N ASN A 62 31.85 -5.10 20.89
CA ASN A 62 30.90 -5.96 21.58
C ASN A 62 29.62 -5.22 21.97
N LYS A 63 29.72 -4.02 22.54
CA LYS A 63 28.54 -3.19 22.87
C LYS A 63 27.71 -2.82 21.65
N VAL A 64 28.35 -2.55 20.51
CA VAL A 64 27.67 -2.27 19.25
C VAL A 64 26.95 -3.51 18.72
N ALA A 65 27.60 -4.68 18.78
CA ALA A 65 26.99 -5.95 18.38
C ALA A 65 25.77 -6.30 19.23
N GLU A 66 25.86 -6.12 20.56
CA GLU A 66 24.75 -6.33 21.48
C GLU A 66 23.57 -5.40 21.14
N ARG A 67 23.80 -4.09 20.98
CA ARG A 67 22.75 -3.15 20.57
C ARG A 67 22.10 -3.53 19.25
N ARG A 68 22.88 -4.01 18.27
CA ARG A 68 22.36 -4.43 16.97
C ARG A 68 21.43 -5.65 17.09
N THR A 69 21.78 -6.61 17.94
CA THR A 69 20.92 -7.79 18.17
C THR A 69 19.62 -7.44 18.88
N VAL A 70 19.64 -6.49 19.83
CA VAL A 70 18.43 -5.99 20.50
C VAL A 70 17.53 -5.27 19.50
N LEU A 71 18.06 -4.33 18.72
CA LEU A 71 17.30 -3.58 17.72
C LEU A 71 16.66 -4.49 16.65
N ASN A 72 17.38 -5.51 16.19
CA ASN A 72 16.83 -6.46 15.24
C ASN A 72 15.65 -7.25 15.83
N LYS A 73 15.72 -7.67 17.10
CA LYS A 73 14.61 -8.35 17.78
C LYS A 73 13.39 -7.44 17.96
N GLU A 74 13.61 -6.17 18.30
CA GLU A 74 12.53 -5.19 18.40
C GLU A 74 11.86 -4.92 17.05
N LEU A 75 12.65 -4.83 15.98
CA LEU A 75 12.15 -4.68 14.62
C LEU A 75 11.29 -5.88 14.18
N ASP A 76 11.77 -7.11 14.41
CA ASP A 76 11.04 -8.33 14.08
C ASP A 76 9.70 -8.42 14.85
N SER A 77 9.71 -8.05 16.13
CA SER A 77 8.51 -7.99 16.97
C SER A 77 7.49 -6.95 16.49
N LEU A 78 7.95 -5.76 16.11
CA LEU A 78 7.11 -4.70 15.56
C LEU A 78 6.53 -5.08 14.20
N MET A 79 7.30 -5.75 13.34
CA MET A 79 6.80 -6.24 12.04
C MET A 79 5.71 -7.30 12.23
N GLN A 80 5.94 -8.31 13.09
CA GLN A 80 4.95 -9.36 13.34
C GLN A 80 3.64 -8.83 13.93
N THR A 81 3.71 -7.87 14.85
CA THR A 81 2.51 -7.30 15.48
C THR A 81 1.72 -6.40 14.54
N ASN A 82 2.39 -5.62 13.69
CA ASN A 82 1.73 -4.74 12.71
C ASN A 82 1.09 -5.52 11.55
N GLU A 83 1.71 -6.62 11.11
CA GLU A 83 1.12 -7.48 10.08
C GLU A 83 -0.05 -8.29 10.61
N ALA A 84 0.04 -8.82 11.85
CA ALA A 84 -1.05 -9.58 12.47
C ALA A 84 -2.29 -8.71 12.76
N SER A 85 -2.10 -7.46 13.18
CA SER A 85 -3.21 -6.54 13.44
C SER A 85 -3.95 -6.17 12.15
N LYS A 86 -3.23 -5.78 11.10
CA LYS A 86 -3.80 -5.49 9.77
C LYS A 86 -4.53 -6.68 9.17
N LEU A 87 -3.97 -7.90 9.29
CA LEU A 87 -4.62 -9.12 8.81
C LEU A 87 -5.92 -9.42 9.56
N THR A 88 -5.97 -9.13 10.86
CA THR A 88 -7.18 -9.31 11.68
C THR A 88 -8.27 -8.30 11.30
N GLU A 89 -7.89 -7.06 11.03
CA GLU A 89 -8.80 -6.00 10.57
C GLU A 89 -9.37 -6.30 9.19
N ILE A 90 -8.54 -6.74 8.24
CA ILE A 90 -8.97 -7.18 6.91
C ILE A 90 -9.95 -8.36 7.02
N LYS A 91 -9.64 -9.37 7.85
CA LYS A 91 -10.54 -10.51 8.07
C LYS A 91 -11.90 -10.09 8.64
N LYS A 92 -11.92 -9.10 9.54
CA LYS A 92 -13.16 -8.56 10.11
C LYS A 92 -13.98 -7.82 9.05
N SER A 93 -13.33 -6.97 8.25
CA SER A 93 -13.98 -6.26 7.14
C SER A 93 -14.57 -7.23 6.10
N LEU A 94 -13.84 -8.31 5.78
CA LEU A 94 -14.30 -9.33 4.84
C LEU A 94 -15.55 -10.07 5.36
N ALA A 95 -15.59 -10.40 6.65
CA ALA A 95 -16.75 -11.02 7.29
C ALA A 95 -17.98 -10.09 7.30
N ASP A 96 -17.78 -8.77 7.50
CA ASP A 96 -18.86 -7.80 7.44
C ASP A 96 -19.42 -7.65 6.01
N ILE A 97 -18.54 -7.65 4.99
CA ILE A 97 -18.94 -7.64 3.57
C ILE A 97 -19.74 -8.91 3.22
N ASP A 98 -19.28 -10.09 3.64
CA ASP A 98 -19.98 -11.35 3.40
C ASP A 98 -21.39 -11.33 4.00
N ARG A 99 -21.55 -10.76 5.20
CA ARG A 99 -22.86 -10.56 5.83
C ARG A 99 -23.76 -9.64 5.01
N GLN A 100 -23.25 -8.51 4.53
CA GLN A 100 -24.02 -7.58 3.69
C GLN A 100 -24.47 -8.23 2.37
N ILE A 101 -23.61 -9.06 1.76
CA ILE A 101 -23.96 -9.81 0.54
C ILE A 101 -25.12 -10.77 0.81
N VAL A 102 -25.12 -11.47 1.95
CA VAL A 102 -26.23 -12.36 2.34
C VAL A 102 -27.53 -11.58 2.51
N GLU A 103 -27.50 -10.44 3.20
CA GLU A 103 -28.68 -9.58 3.39
C GLU A 103 -29.22 -9.04 2.05
N LEU A 104 -28.34 -8.62 1.13
CA LEU A 104 -28.73 -8.17 -0.20
C LEU A 104 -29.33 -9.30 -1.04
N LYS A 105 -28.79 -10.53 -0.96
CA LYS A 105 -29.37 -11.70 -1.63
C LYS A 105 -30.78 -12.01 -1.13
N GLN A 106 -31.02 -11.90 0.18
CA GLN A 106 -32.36 -12.08 0.77
C GLN A 106 -33.34 -11.01 0.29
N LYS A 107 -32.94 -9.72 0.34
CA LYS A 107 -33.76 -8.61 -0.18
C LYS A 107 -34.10 -8.78 -1.67
N ARG A 108 -33.13 -9.24 -2.48
CA ARG A 108 -33.36 -9.54 -3.90
C ARG A 108 -34.37 -10.65 -4.11
N ALA A 109 -34.33 -11.69 -3.28
CA ALA A 109 -35.29 -12.79 -3.35
C ALA A 109 -36.71 -12.32 -3.00
N GLN A 110 -36.86 -11.52 -1.95
CA GLN A 110 -38.14 -10.90 -1.57
C GLN A 110 -38.70 -10.00 -2.67
N ALA A 111 -37.89 -9.09 -3.21
CA ALA A 111 -38.31 -8.19 -4.29
C ALA A 111 -38.75 -8.97 -5.55
N ARG A 112 -38.10 -10.09 -5.88
CA ARG A 112 -38.51 -10.96 -6.99
C ARG A 112 -39.84 -11.65 -6.73
N GLN A 113 -40.09 -12.06 -5.49
CA GLN A 113 -41.35 -12.66 -5.11
C GLN A 113 -42.49 -11.63 -5.20
N GLU A 114 -42.29 -10.43 -4.65
CA GLU A 114 -43.25 -9.33 -4.74
C GLU A 114 -43.55 -8.94 -6.20
N LEU A 115 -42.52 -8.91 -7.05
CA LEU A 115 -42.69 -8.66 -8.48
C LEU A 115 -43.53 -9.76 -9.15
N ALA A 116 -43.26 -11.04 -8.85
CA ALA A 116 -44.04 -12.15 -9.42
C ALA A 116 -45.51 -12.13 -8.95
N GLU A 117 -45.77 -11.75 -7.70
CA GLU A 117 -47.12 -11.55 -7.18
C GLU A 117 -47.84 -10.39 -7.89
N LEU A 118 -47.15 -9.26 -8.10
CA LEU A 118 -47.68 -8.13 -8.86
C LEU A 118 -47.96 -8.52 -10.31
N GLU A 119 -47.03 -9.19 -10.99
CA GLU A 119 -47.22 -9.70 -12.36
C GLU A 119 -48.43 -10.62 -12.47
N SER A 120 -48.63 -11.50 -11.49
CA SER A 120 -49.80 -12.39 -11.41
C SER A 120 -51.10 -11.58 -11.26
N VAL A 121 -51.14 -10.61 -10.34
CA VAL A 121 -52.31 -9.74 -10.12
C VAL A 121 -52.62 -8.89 -11.36
N PHE A 122 -51.59 -8.32 -12.00
CA PHE A 122 -51.73 -7.57 -13.24
C PHE A 122 -52.21 -8.46 -14.39
N GLY A 123 -51.66 -9.68 -14.53
CA GLY A 123 -52.09 -10.66 -15.50
C GLY A 123 -53.57 -11.04 -15.33
N ALA A 124 -54.00 -11.32 -14.10
CA ALA A 124 -55.40 -11.62 -13.78
C ALA A 124 -56.33 -10.43 -14.06
N ARG A 125 -55.92 -9.20 -13.71
CA ARG A 125 -56.69 -7.98 -14.03
C ARG A 125 -56.77 -7.74 -15.53
N LYS A 126 -55.66 -7.90 -16.26
CA LYS A 126 -55.62 -7.77 -17.72
C LYS A 126 -56.58 -8.77 -18.38
N ALA A 127 -56.50 -10.04 -18.01
CA ALA A 127 -57.39 -11.08 -18.53
C ALA A 127 -58.87 -10.76 -18.27
N ARG A 128 -59.20 -10.26 -17.06
CA ARG A 128 -60.55 -9.82 -16.71
C ARG A 128 -61.01 -8.64 -17.55
N ILE A 129 -60.17 -7.61 -17.72
CA ILE A 129 -60.49 -6.42 -18.52
C ILE A 129 -60.67 -6.81 -19.99
N THR A 130 -59.79 -7.63 -20.56
CA THR A 130 -59.91 -8.13 -21.93
C THR A 130 -61.22 -8.90 -22.12
N SER A 131 -61.56 -9.83 -21.21
CA SER A 131 -62.83 -10.55 -21.27
C SER A 131 -64.06 -9.63 -21.15
N GLN A 132 -63.97 -8.55 -20.37
CA GLN A 132 -65.04 -7.56 -20.27
C GLN A 132 -65.14 -6.70 -21.53
N LEU A 133 -64.02 -6.37 -22.17
CA LEU A 133 -63.96 -5.60 -23.41
C LEU A 133 -64.52 -6.38 -24.59
N ASP A 134 -64.17 -7.68 -24.70
CA ASP A 134 -64.69 -8.60 -25.72
C ASP A 134 -66.22 -8.84 -25.58
N ALA A 135 -66.77 -8.64 -24.37
CA ALA A 135 -68.19 -8.79 -24.09
C ALA A 135 -69.02 -7.52 -24.33
N LEU A 136 -68.39 -6.37 -24.66
CA LEU A 136 -69.11 -5.13 -24.95
C LEU A 136 -69.61 -5.12 -26.41
N PRO A 137 -70.87 -4.72 -26.67
CA PRO A 137 -71.37 -4.58 -28.03
C PRO A 137 -70.64 -3.46 -28.79
N PRO A 138 -70.50 -3.56 -30.12
CA PRO A 138 -69.75 -2.58 -30.89
C PRO A 138 -70.41 -1.19 -30.81
N HIS A 139 -69.57 -0.22 -30.43
CA HIS A 139 -69.77 1.23 -30.46
C HIS A 139 -70.61 1.86 -29.34
N ASN A 140 -69.89 2.31 -28.31
CA ASN A 140 -70.25 3.48 -27.52
C ASN A 140 -69.09 4.49 -27.60
N ALA A 141 -69.38 5.78 -27.87
CA ALA A 141 -68.36 6.81 -28.14
C ALA A 141 -67.33 6.99 -27.01
N ASN A 142 -67.67 6.56 -25.79
CA ASN A 142 -66.75 6.55 -24.65
C ASN A 142 -65.67 5.45 -24.76
N VAL A 143 -65.97 4.30 -25.38
CA VAL A 143 -65.00 3.21 -25.57
C VAL A 143 -63.89 3.61 -26.54
N VAL A 144 -64.24 4.35 -27.61
CA VAL A 144 -63.25 4.87 -28.57
C VAL A 144 -62.31 5.88 -27.91
N LYS A 145 -62.84 6.71 -27.01
CA LYS A 145 -62.06 7.69 -26.25
C LYS A 145 -61.12 7.02 -25.24
N ASP A 146 -61.59 5.99 -24.55
CA ASP A 146 -60.78 5.21 -23.61
C ASP A 146 -59.72 4.37 -24.35
N GLU A 147 -60.04 3.83 -25.52
CA GLU A 147 -59.09 3.12 -26.39
C GLU A 147 -57.99 4.05 -26.92
N GLN A 148 -58.34 5.26 -27.37
CA GLN A 148 -57.35 6.27 -27.77
C GLN A 148 -56.48 6.71 -26.60
N LEU A 149 -57.04 6.89 -25.40
CA LEU A 149 -56.26 7.21 -24.21
C LEU A 149 -55.29 6.09 -23.83
N LEU A 150 -55.73 4.82 -23.94
CA LEU A 150 -54.88 3.65 -23.69
C LEU A 150 -53.76 3.54 -24.73
N LEU A 151 -54.05 3.81 -26.01
CA LEU A 151 -53.04 3.83 -27.07
C LEU A 151 -52.01 4.94 -26.85
N THR A 152 -52.44 6.14 -26.44
CA THR A 152 -51.50 7.23 -26.09
C THR A 152 -50.61 6.83 -24.90
N LYS A 153 -51.19 6.27 -23.83
CA LYS A 153 -50.41 5.79 -22.69
C LYS A 153 -49.48 4.63 -23.04
N LEU A 154 -49.88 3.77 -23.96
CA LEU A 154 -49.04 2.67 -24.45
C LEU A 154 -47.83 3.22 -25.22
N GLU A 155 -48.01 4.25 -26.03
CA GLU A 155 -46.90 4.88 -26.75
C GLU A 155 -45.98 5.68 -25.80
N GLU A 156 -46.55 6.36 -24.79
CA GLU A 156 -45.79 7.01 -23.72
C GLU A 156 -44.93 6.00 -22.96
N THR A 157 -45.52 4.90 -22.49
CA THR A 157 -44.79 3.84 -21.76
C THR A 157 -43.75 3.13 -22.63
N LYS A 158 -44.00 2.98 -23.93
CA LYS A 158 -43.02 2.45 -24.87
C LYS A 158 -41.83 3.41 -25.05
N SER A 159 -42.09 4.70 -25.18
CA SER A 159 -41.07 5.74 -25.24
C SER A 159 -40.23 5.80 -23.95
N GLU A 160 -40.88 5.69 -22.78
CA GLU A 160 -40.21 5.60 -21.48
C GLU A 160 -39.33 4.34 -21.35
N LEU A 161 -39.83 3.19 -21.86
CA LEU A 161 -39.08 1.93 -21.89
C LEU A 161 -37.86 2.04 -22.81
N GLU A 162 -38.00 2.66 -23.98
CA GLU A 162 -36.90 2.90 -24.92
C GLU A 162 -35.85 3.84 -24.30
N ALA A 163 -36.26 4.93 -23.66
CA ALA A 163 -35.37 5.84 -22.94
C ALA A 163 -34.64 5.14 -21.77
N THR A 164 -35.34 4.27 -21.03
CA THR A 164 -34.75 3.47 -19.95
C THR A 164 -33.72 2.47 -20.48
N ASN A 165 -34.02 1.81 -21.60
CA ASN A 165 -33.08 0.90 -22.27
C ASN A 165 -31.85 1.64 -22.80
N GLU A 166 -32.02 2.84 -23.36
CA GLU A 166 -30.92 3.69 -23.82
C GLU A 166 -30.01 4.09 -22.64
N GLY A 167 -30.60 4.52 -21.52
CA GLY A 167 -29.88 4.82 -20.27
C GLY A 167 -29.13 3.62 -19.70
N SER A 168 -29.74 2.44 -19.69
CA SER A 168 -29.10 1.19 -19.24
C SER A 168 -27.89 0.84 -20.09
N ARG A 169 -27.99 0.94 -21.42
CA ARG A 169 -26.85 0.69 -22.33
C ARG A 169 -25.71 1.69 -22.14
N MET A 170 -26.05 2.96 -21.87
CA MET A 170 -25.05 3.97 -21.52
C MET A 170 -24.32 3.58 -20.23
N TRP A 171 -25.04 3.17 -19.19
CA TRP A 171 -24.42 2.75 -17.94
C TRP A 171 -23.51 1.53 -18.11
N GLU A 172 -23.93 0.53 -18.88
CA GLU A 172 -23.09 -0.61 -19.23
C GLU A 172 -21.82 -0.18 -19.95
N SER A 173 -21.88 0.84 -20.81
CA SER A 173 -20.70 1.42 -21.45
C SER A 173 -19.78 2.11 -20.46
N VAL A 174 -20.33 2.79 -19.44
CA VAL A 174 -19.55 3.43 -18.37
C VAL A 174 -18.81 2.38 -17.55
N ILE A 175 -19.51 1.34 -17.08
CA ILE A 175 -18.89 0.25 -16.31
C ILE A 175 -17.77 -0.41 -17.13
N LYS A 176 -18.03 -0.78 -18.40
CA LYS A 176 -17.00 -1.40 -19.25
C LYS A 176 -15.77 -0.52 -19.45
N TYR A 177 -15.96 0.80 -19.54
CA TYR A 177 -14.85 1.73 -19.66
C TYR A 177 -14.03 1.79 -18.36
N LEU A 178 -14.71 1.84 -17.20
CA LEU A 178 -14.06 1.83 -15.88
C LEU A 178 -13.31 0.52 -15.61
N ASP A 179 -13.89 -0.63 -15.97
CA ASP A 179 -13.21 -1.92 -15.89
C ASP A 179 -11.93 -1.95 -16.77
N ALA A 180 -11.99 -1.36 -17.95
CA ALA A 180 -10.82 -1.25 -18.84
C ALA A 180 -9.78 -0.24 -18.30
N LEU A 181 -10.24 0.81 -17.62
CA LEU A 181 -9.36 1.78 -16.96
C LEU A 181 -8.51 1.11 -15.88
N ASP A 182 -9.08 0.18 -15.10
CA ASP A 182 -8.34 -0.55 -14.06
C ASP A 182 -7.12 -1.32 -14.63
N THR A 183 -7.23 -1.80 -15.87
CA THR A 183 -6.09 -2.41 -16.57
C THR A 183 -5.03 -1.36 -16.96
N LYS A 184 -5.45 -0.17 -17.40
CA LYS A 184 -4.54 0.96 -17.70
C LYS A 184 -3.85 1.51 -16.44
N MET A 185 -4.48 1.36 -15.27
CA MET A 185 -3.94 1.79 -13.97
C MET A 185 -2.73 0.96 -13.49
N GLN A 186 -2.39 -0.15 -14.15
CA GLN A 186 -1.22 -0.99 -13.84
C GLN A 186 0.08 -0.52 -14.53
N GLY A 187 0.03 0.57 -15.31
CA GLY A 187 1.16 1.11 -16.05
C GLY A 187 2.11 2.02 -15.25
N PRO A 188 3.14 2.58 -15.89
CA PRO A 188 3.99 3.61 -15.27
C PRO A 188 3.18 4.88 -14.93
N PRO A 189 3.59 5.67 -13.91
CA PRO A 189 2.81 6.80 -13.38
C PRO A 189 2.34 7.81 -14.43
N VAL A 190 3.16 8.10 -15.45
CA VAL A 190 2.80 9.02 -16.55
C VAL A 190 1.62 8.48 -17.38
N GLN A 191 1.57 7.18 -17.62
CA GLN A 191 0.46 6.54 -18.34
C GLN A 191 -0.81 6.50 -17.48
N ILE A 192 -0.67 6.29 -16.17
CA ILE A 192 -1.77 6.33 -15.21
C ILE A 192 -2.42 7.73 -15.21
N VAL A 193 -1.61 8.79 -15.08
CA VAL A 193 -2.12 10.18 -15.09
C VAL A 193 -2.84 10.47 -16.42
N SER A 194 -2.25 10.10 -17.55
CA SER A 194 -2.89 10.29 -18.86
C SER A 194 -4.20 9.52 -19.01
N ALA A 195 -4.27 8.29 -18.48
CA ALA A 195 -5.48 7.47 -18.54
C ALA A 195 -6.60 8.04 -17.65
N LEU A 196 -6.26 8.57 -16.48
CA LEU A 196 -7.21 9.24 -15.59
C LEU A 196 -7.72 10.56 -16.17
N GLU A 197 -6.86 11.37 -16.81
CA GLU A 197 -7.28 12.59 -17.50
C GLU A 197 -8.24 12.29 -18.67
N GLU A 198 -7.95 11.24 -19.44
CA GLU A 198 -8.84 10.73 -20.50
C GLU A 198 -10.20 10.29 -19.93
N ALA A 199 -10.18 9.56 -18.81
CA ALA A 199 -11.38 9.09 -18.12
C ALA A 199 -12.24 10.25 -17.58
N VAL A 200 -11.63 11.28 -17.01
CA VAL A 200 -12.35 12.48 -16.54
C VAL A 200 -13.05 13.19 -17.70
N ALA A 201 -12.38 13.37 -18.84
CA ALA A 201 -12.96 14.00 -20.02
C ALA A 201 -14.15 13.17 -20.56
N TRP A 202 -13.97 11.85 -20.67
CA TRP A 202 -14.98 10.94 -21.18
C TRP A 202 -16.22 10.86 -20.27
N LEU A 203 -16.03 10.71 -18.95
CA LEU A 203 -17.13 10.70 -17.98
C LEU A 203 -17.88 12.04 -17.93
N THR A 204 -17.18 13.16 -18.10
CA THR A 204 -17.81 14.49 -18.20
C THR A 204 -18.71 14.59 -19.43
N GLU A 205 -18.27 14.06 -20.58
CA GLU A 205 -19.08 13.98 -21.79
C GLU A 205 -20.34 13.14 -21.56
N LYS A 206 -20.21 11.96 -20.94
CA LYS A 206 -21.35 11.08 -20.65
C LYS A 206 -22.32 11.67 -19.63
N GLY A 207 -21.82 12.34 -18.60
CA GLY A 207 -22.65 13.07 -17.64
C GLY A 207 -23.45 14.19 -18.32
N THR A 208 -22.82 14.93 -19.23
CA THR A 208 -23.48 16.00 -20.02
C THR A 208 -24.55 15.43 -20.94
N PHE A 209 -24.28 14.29 -21.59
CA PHE A 209 -25.28 13.61 -22.40
C PHE A 209 -26.47 13.11 -21.57
N ALA A 210 -26.21 12.47 -20.43
CA ALA A 210 -27.27 12.02 -19.52
C ALA A 210 -28.13 13.18 -19.00
N ALA A 211 -27.52 14.35 -18.75
CA ALA A 211 -28.22 15.58 -18.43
C ALA A 211 -29.12 16.08 -19.57
N SER A 212 -28.65 16.00 -20.82
CA SER A 212 -29.46 16.38 -22.00
C SER A 212 -30.72 15.50 -22.20
N LYS A 213 -30.68 14.27 -21.66
CA LYS A 213 -31.78 13.30 -21.69
C LYS A 213 -32.62 13.27 -20.42
N HIS A 214 -32.31 14.13 -19.44
CA HIS A 214 -32.96 14.17 -18.11
C HIS A 214 -32.93 12.85 -17.33
N TRP A 215 -31.86 12.05 -17.49
CA TRP A 215 -31.71 10.78 -16.79
C TRP A 215 -31.14 10.97 -15.37
N GLY A 216 -31.97 11.51 -14.47
CA GLY A 216 -31.60 11.85 -13.09
C GLY A 216 -30.71 10.82 -12.37
N PRO A 217 -31.11 9.54 -12.27
CA PRO A 217 -30.30 8.51 -11.63
C PRO A 217 -28.92 8.31 -12.28
N LEU A 218 -28.85 8.41 -13.62
CA LEU A 218 -27.60 8.23 -14.36
C LEU A 218 -26.64 9.39 -14.16
N ILE A 219 -27.17 10.62 -14.09
CA ILE A 219 -26.38 11.83 -13.80
C ILE A 219 -25.68 11.69 -12.46
N VAL A 220 -26.40 11.22 -11.43
CA VAL A 220 -25.85 11.00 -10.08
C VAL A 220 -24.78 9.91 -10.10
N ALA A 221 -25.05 8.78 -10.75
CA ALA A 221 -24.11 7.67 -10.82
C ALA A 221 -22.81 8.05 -11.55
N ILE A 222 -22.92 8.65 -12.75
CA ILE A 222 -21.75 9.12 -13.51
C ILE A 222 -21.01 10.22 -12.75
N GLY A 223 -21.73 11.11 -12.06
CA GLY A 223 -21.14 12.15 -11.23
C GLY A 223 -20.28 11.60 -10.09
N HIS A 224 -20.73 10.54 -9.42
CA HIS A 224 -19.97 9.89 -8.36
C HIS A 224 -18.69 9.23 -8.89
N GLU A 225 -18.77 8.49 -10.01
CA GLU A 225 -17.59 7.91 -10.65
C GLU A 225 -16.59 8.98 -11.10
N LEU A 226 -17.10 10.10 -11.63
CA LEU A 226 -16.26 11.24 -12.03
C LEU A 226 -15.49 11.84 -10.83
N GLU A 227 -16.13 11.98 -9.66
CA GLU A 227 -15.48 12.46 -8.45
C GLU A 227 -14.37 11.51 -8.00
N ILE A 228 -14.64 10.21 -7.96
CA ILE A 228 -13.65 9.18 -7.59
C ILE A 228 -12.42 9.25 -8.51
N VAL A 229 -12.62 9.33 -9.82
CA VAL A 229 -11.52 9.41 -10.80
C VAL A 229 -10.71 10.71 -10.63
N LYS A 230 -11.36 11.84 -10.30
CA LYS A 230 -10.67 13.11 -10.01
C LYS A 230 -9.84 13.04 -8.73
N GLU A 231 -10.39 12.48 -7.66
CA GLU A 231 -9.66 12.29 -6.40
C GLU A 231 -8.43 11.40 -6.60
N ALA A 232 -8.57 10.32 -7.38
CA ALA A 232 -7.44 9.45 -7.74
C ALA A 232 -6.36 10.20 -8.54
N LEU A 233 -6.77 11.02 -9.52
CA LEU A 233 -5.86 11.84 -10.32
C LEU A 233 -5.08 12.84 -9.45
N ASP A 234 -5.76 13.51 -8.53
CA ASP A 234 -5.15 14.48 -7.62
C ASP A 234 -4.17 13.80 -6.65
N ALA A 235 -4.53 12.63 -6.10
CA ALA A 235 -3.65 11.85 -5.24
C ALA A 235 -2.35 11.42 -5.96
N ILE A 236 -2.45 10.98 -7.21
CA ILE A 236 -1.29 10.55 -7.99
C ILE A 236 -0.40 11.73 -8.39
N LYS A 237 -1.00 12.90 -8.69
CA LYS A 237 -0.25 14.13 -8.95
C LYS A 237 0.51 14.62 -7.72
N GLN A 238 -0.05 14.48 -6.53
CA GLN A 238 0.62 14.86 -5.26
C GLN A 238 1.79 13.95 -4.87
N VAL A 239 1.79 12.69 -5.32
CA VAL A 239 2.86 11.71 -5.01
C VAL A 239 4.03 11.78 -6.01
N ASN A 240 3.81 12.34 -7.21
CA ASN A 240 4.83 12.45 -8.27
C ASN A 240 5.37 13.89 -8.47
N LEU A 241 5.02 14.82 -7.58
CA LEU A 241 5.60 16.16 -7.43
C LEU A 241 6.47 16.21 -6.16
#